data_AF-A0A8S3I1Z6-F1
#
_entry.id   AF-A0A8S3I1Z6-F1
#
_cell.length_a   1.000
_cell.length_b   1.000
_cell.length_c   1.000
_cell.angle_alpha   90.00
_cell.angle_beta   90.00
_cell.angle_gamma   90.00
#
_symmetry.space_group_name_H-M   'P 1'
#
loop_
_entity.id
_entity.type
_entity.pdbx_description
1 polymer ?
#
loop_
_entity_poly.entity_id
_entity_poly.type
_entity_poly.pdbx_seq_one_letter_code
_entity_poly.pdbx_strand_id
1 'polypeptide(L)'
;ALEFYQKAAAIRENISSPNDSTLASIYSSMAAIYSSMDKKKDAVVFYEKSLKIQESLSSPNHSQMYVIYFNTARTCEDLRNYDVAVKHAEHSLSHARSAFGSSDERVQNVQNYIDTLRRHQ
;
A
#
# COMPACT_ATOMS: atom_id res chain seq x y z
N ALA A 1 4.24 18.75 -4.34
CA ALA A 1 4.60 17.36 -3.95
C ALA A 1 4.43 16.38 -5.13
N LEU A 2 3.22 16.24 -5.69
CA LEU A 2 2.95 15.25 -6.76
C LEU A 2 3.89 15.38 -7.98
N GLU A 3 4.11 16.61 -8.47
CA GLU A 3 4.99 16.87 -9.62
C GLU A 3 6.44 16.40 -9.38
N PHE A 4 6.96 16.54 -8.16
CA PHE A 4 8.30 16.06 -7.81
C PHE A 4 8.39 14.53 -7.86
N TYR A 5 7.37 13.83 -7.36
CA TYR A 5 7.32 12.36 -7.42
C TYR A 5 7.12 11.85 -8.84
N GLN A 6 6.33 12.54 -9.68
CA GLN A 6 6.18 12.20 -11.09
C GLN A 6 7.50 12.32 -11.85
N LYS A 7 8.26 13.41 -11.61
CA LYS A 7 9.62 13.57 -12.18
C LYS A 7 10.57 12.48 -11.68
N ALA A 8 10.53 12.16 -10.39
CA ALA A 8 11.34 11.09 -9.81
C ALA A 8 11.02 9.72 -10.41
N ALA A 9 9.72 9.40 -10.59
CA ALA A 9 9.28 8.17 -11.25
C ALA A 9 9.82 8.10 -12.68
N ALA A 10 9.66 9.17 -13.47
CA ALA A 10 10.14 9.20 -14.85
C ALA A 10 11.65 9.01 -14.96
N ILE A 11 12.45 9.59 -14.04
CA ILE A 11 13.90 9.37 -14.00
C ILE A 11 14.20 7.89 -13.67
N ARG A 12 13.50 7.33 -12.68
CA ARG A 12 13.73 5.96 -12.20
C ARG A 12 13.23 4.89 -13.18
N GLU A 13 12.20 5.16 -13.97
CA GLU A 13 11.73 4.26 -15.03
C GLU A 13 12.74 4.15 -16.19
N ASN A 14 13.60 5.15 -16.38
CA ASN A 14 14.58 5.22 -17.46
C ASN A 14 15.96 4.61 -17.13
N ILE A 15 16.16 4.05 -15.94
CA ILE A 15 17.40 3.34 -15.59
C ILE A 15 17.31 1.85 -15.94
N SER A 16 18.46 1.19 -16.10
CA SER A 16 18.56 -0.23 -16.53
C SER A 16 17.94 -1.26 -15.56
N SER A 17 17.46 -0.84 -14.39
CA SER A 17 16.76 -1.68 -13.40
C SER A 17 15.69 -0.85 -12.69
N PRO A 18 14.57 -0.56 -13.37
CA PRO A 18 13.60 0.43 -12.90
C PRO A 18 12.75 -0.08 -11.72
N ASN A 19 12.53 -1.39 -11.62
CA ASN A 19 11.66 -2.00 -10.62
C ASN A 19 12.43 -2.29 -9.31
N ASP A 20 12.84 -1.23 -8.64
CA ASP A 20 13.53 -1.29 -7.35
C ASP A 20 12.65 -0.76 -6.19
N SER A 21 13.14 -0.93 -4.95
CA SER A 21 12.46 -0.44 -3.75
C SER A 21 12.24 1.08 -3.73
N THR A 22 13.05 1.83 -4.49
CA THR A 22 12.89 3.29 -4.62
C THR A 22 11.70 3.63 -5.50
N LEU A 23 11.53 2.98 -6.65
CA LEU A 23 10.35 3.19 -7.51
C LEU A 23 9.06 2.81 -6.79
N ALA A 24 9.07 1.70 -6.03
CA ALA A 24 7.94 1.33 -5.18
C ALA A 24 7.60 2.47 -4.19
N SER A 25 8.59 3.01 -3.50
CA SER A 25 8.40 4.11 -2.53
C SER A 25 7.87 5.39 -3.18
N ILE A 26 8.28 5.69 -4.41
CA ILE A 26 7.78 6.82 -5.18
C ILE A 26 6.29 6.61 -5.50
N TYR A 27 5.92 5.44 -6.02
CA TYR A 27 4.52 5.14 -6.35
C TYR A 27 3.62 5.13 -5.12
N SER A 28 4.05 4.56 -3.98
CA SER A 28 3.26 4.60 -2.74
C SER A 28 3.06 6.05 -2.22
N SER A 29 4.06 6.91 -2.39
CA SER A 29 3.96 8.33 -2.05
C SER A 29 2.99 9.07 -2.97
N MET A 30 3.05 8.80 -4.29
CA MET A 30 2.09 9.34 -5.25
C MET A 30 0.65 8.92 -4.91
N ALA A 31 0.46 7.63 -4.59
CA ALA A 31 -0.84 7.09 -4.20
C ALA A 31 -1.41 7.80 -2.96
N ALA A 32 -0.59 8.02 -1.93
CA ALA A 32 -1.01 8.76 -0.73
C ALA A 32 -1.44 10.20 -1.07
N ILE A 33 -0.73 10.87 -1.99
CA ILE A 33 -1.10 12.20 -2.45
C ILE A 33 -2.43 12.17 -3.23
N TYR A 34 -2.62 11.22 -4.15
CA TYR A 34 -3.88 11.06 -4.87
C TYR A 34 -5.05 10.79 -3.91
N SER A 35 -4.85 9.95 -2.89
CA SER A 35 -5.86 9.68 -1.86
C SER A 35 -6.23 10.95 -1.09
N SER A 36 -5.25 11.77 -0.70
CA SER A 36 -5.49 13.06 -0.04
C SER A 36 -6.21 14.10 -0.91
N MET A 37 -6.17 13.93 -2.24
CA MET A 37 -6.90 14.75 -3.21
C MET A 37 -8.30 14.20 -3.51
N ASP A 38 -8.78 13.22 -2.75
CA ASP A 38 -10.01 12.44 -2.98
C ASP A 38 -10.04 11.70 -4.33
N LYS A 39 -8.89 11.57 -5.00
CA LYS A 39 -8.69 10.79 -6.22
C LYS A 39 -8.40 9.33 -5.87
N LYS A 40 -9.33 8.70 -5.15
CA LYS A 40 -9.18 7.37 -4.55
C LYS A 40 -8.90 6.26 -5.57
N LYS A 41 -9.54 6.32 -6.75
CA LYS A 41 -9.29 5.35 -7.83
C LYS A 41 -7.85 5.42 -8.36
N ASP A 42 -7.34 6.64 -8.58
CA ASP A 42 -5.94 6.84 -8.99
C ASP A 42 -4.98 6.36 -7.90
N ALA A 43 -5.31 6.64 -6.63
CA ALA A 43 -4.52 6.17 -5.50
C ALA A 43 -4.37 4.64 -5.46
N VAL A 44 -5.47 3.90 -5.65
CA VAL A 44 -5.43 2.42 -5.72
C VAL A 44 -4.49 1.96 -6.84
N VAL A 45 -4.58 2.53 -8.03
CA VAL A 45 -3.70 2.18 -9.17
C VAL A 45 -2.22 2.37 -8.82
N PHE A 46 -1.86 3.47 -8.16
CA PHE A 46 -0.47 3.72 -7.77
C PHE A 46 -0.01 2.84 -6.59
N TYR A 47 -0.89 2.50 -5.64
CA TYR A 47 -0.56 1.52 -4.61
C TYR A 47 -0.33 0.12 -5.22
N GLU A 48 -1.15 -0.32 -6.17
CA GLU A 48 -0.97 -1.59 -6.87
C GLU A 48 0.34 -1.64 -7.65
N LYS A 49 0.71 -0.55 -8.35
CA LYS A 49 2.03 -0.43 -8.99
C LYS A 49 3.17 -0.58 -7.98
N SER A 50 3.06 0.05 -6.81
CA SER A 50 4.04 -0.09 -5.75
C SER A 50 4.14 -1.53 -5.21
N LEU A 51 2.99 -2.20 -5.00
CA LEU A 51 2.94 -3.58 -4.51
C LEU A 51 3.57 -4.54 -5.50
N LYS A 52 3.23 -4.42 -6.79
CA LYS A 52 3.78 -5.26 -7.85
C LYS A 52 5.31 -5.21 -7.90
N ILE A 53 5.90 -4.04 -7.67
CA ILE A 53 7.36 -3.91 -7.58
C ILE A 53 7.88 -4.64 -6.34
N GLN A 54 7.30 -4.38 -5.15
CA GLN A 54 7.74 -5.01 -3.91
C GLN A 54 7.66 -6.55 -3.95
N GLU A 55 6.57 -7.09 -4.52
CA GLU A 55 6.36 -8.52 -4.71
C GLU A 55 7.38 -9.15 -5.67
N SER A 56 7.94 -8.35 -6.59
CA SER A 56 8.97 -8.80 -7.53
C SER A 56 10.40 -8.77 -6.97
N LEU A 57 10.62 -8.13 -5.82
CA LEU A 57 11.94 -8.05 -5.19
C LEU A 57 12.31 -9.39 -4.55
N SER A 58 13.56 -9.81 -4.68
CA SER A 58 14.10 -11.00 -4.01
C SER A 58 14.10 -10.89 -2.48
N SER A 59 13.99 -9.68 -1.95
CA SER A 59 13.91 -9.38 -0.52
C SER A 59 12.83 -8.32 -0.30
N PRO A 60 11.56 -8.73 -0.18
CA PRO A 60 10.45 -7.81 0.01
C PRO A 60 10.57 -7.07 1.34
N ASN A 61 10.28 -5.77 1.35
CA ASN A 61 10.26 -4.99 2.58
C ASN A 61 8.90 -5.14 3.26
N HIS A 62 8.79 -6.07 4.21
CA HIS A 62 7.54 -6.35 4.91
C HIS A 62 6.94 -5.11 5.61
N SER A 63 7.77 -4.24 6.21
CA SER A 63 7.26 -3.01 6.85
C SER A 63 6.62 -2.08 5.81
N GLN A 64 7.24 -1.94 4.65
CA GLN A 64 6.70 -1.12 3.56
C GLN A 64 5.43 -1.73 2.95
N MET A 65 5.42 -3.05 2.71
CA MET A 65 4.23 -3.75 2.19
C MET A 65 3.05 -3.67 3.16
N TYR A 66 3.30 -3.77 4.48
CA TYR A 66 2.29 -3.52 5.51
C TYR A 66 1.59 -2.18 5.30
N VAL A 67 2.37 -1.09 5.18
CA VAL A 67 1.84 0.28 5.02
C VAL A 67 1.09 0.41 3.71
N ILE A 68 1.63 -0.11 2.61
CA ILE A 68 0.99 0.01 1.29
C ILE A 68 -0.36 -0.72 1.30
N TYR A 69 -0.40 -1.99 1.70
CA TYR A 69 -1.65 -2.75 1.77
C TYR A 69 -2.67 -2.11 2.73
N PHE A 70 -2.22 -1.58 3.87
CA PHE A 70 -3.13 -0.90 4.81
C PHE A 70 -3.79 0.33 4.18
N ASN A 71 -3.00 1.14 3.47
CA ASN A 71 -3.52 2.33 2.81
C ASN A 71 -4.40 2.00 1.61
N THR A 72 -4.09 0.94 0.86
CA THR A 72 -5.00 0.42 -0.18
C THR A 72 -6.33 -0.01 0.43
N ALA A 73 -6.29 -0.75 1.55
CA ALA A 73 -7.50 -1.19 2.24
C ALA A 73 -8.39 -0.01 2.67
N ARG A 74 -7.79 1.02 3.28
CA ARG A 74 -8.52 2.26 3.64
C ARG A 74 -9.08 2.99 2.43
N THR A 75 -8.32 3.07 1.34
CA THR A 75 -8.79 3.69 0.11
C THR A 75 -9.96 2.91 -0.51
N CYS A 76 -9.95 1.58 -0.42
CA CYS A 76 -11.06 0.73 -0.85
C CYS A 76 -12.29 0.84 0.06
N GLU A 77 -12.09 0.98 1.38
CA GLU A 77 -13.16 1.27 2.34
C GLU A 77 -13.85 2.60 2.00
N ASP A 78 -13.07 3.65 1.72
CA ASP A 78 -13.61 4.95 1.32
C ASP A 78 -14.40 4.89 0.01
N LEU A 79 -14.09 3.92 -0.87
CA LEU A 79 -14.83 3.62 -2.09
C LEU A 79 -16.02 2.67 -1.85
N ARG A 80 -16.30 2.31 -0.59
CA ARG A 80 -17.30 1.32 -0.16
C ARG A 80 -17.12 -0.07 -0.78
N ASN A 81 -15.90 -0.40 -1.16
CA ASN A 81 -15.54 -1.73 -1.65
C ASN A 81 -14.98 -2.58 -0.49
N TYR A 82 -15.87 -2.96 0.42
CA TYR A 82 -15.50 -3.63 1.68
C TYR A 82 -14.83 -4.99 1.46
N ASP A 83 -15.25 -5.77 0.45
CA ASP A 83 -14.63 -7.06 0.13
C ASP A 83 -13.16 -6.93 -0.27
N VAL A 84 -12.85 -5.92 -1.09
CA VAL A 84 -11.47 -5.64 -1.52
C VAL A 84 -10.67 -5.02 -0.38
N ALA A 85 -11.31 -4.17 0.44
CA ALA A 85 -10.67 -3.60 1.63
C ALA A 85 -10.23 -4.68 2.62
N VAL A 86 -11.10 -5.66 2.92
CA VAL A 86 -10.77 -6.79 3.80
C VAL A 86 -9.59 -7.58 3.27
N LYS A 87 -9.58 -7.93 1.97
CA LYS A 87 -8.45 -8.67 1.36
C LYS A 87 -7.12 -7.93 1.53
N HIS A 88 -7.08 -6.63 1.24
CA HIS A 88 -5.85 -5.85 1.43
C HIS A 88 -5.47 -5.71 2.90
N ALA A 89 -6.44 -5.57 3.81
CA ALA A 89 -6.15 -5.51 5.24
C ALA A 89 -5.58 -6.84 5.77
N GLU A 90 -6.04 -7.99 5.27
CA GLU A 90 -5.46 -9.30 5.60
C GLU A 90 -4.02 -9.45 5.10
N HIS A 91 -3.72 -8.98 3.88
CA HIS A 91 -2.33 -8.91 3.41
C HIS A 91 -1.49 -7.99 4.30
N SER A 92 -2.01 -6.81 4.64
CA SER A 92 -1.35 -5.86 5.55
C SER A 92 -1.03 -6.52 6.91
N LEU A 93 -1.97 -7.28 7.46
CA LEU A 93 -1.80 -8.01 8.72
C LEU A 93 -0.67 -9.04 8.63
N SER A 94 -0.62 -9.80 7.54
CA SER A 94 0.45 -10.79 7.30
C SER A 94 1.82 -10.11 7.30
N HIS A 95 1.98 -9.02 6.56
CA HIS A 95 3.23 -8.27 6.51
C HIS A 95 3.57 -7.57 7.84
N ALA A 96 2.58 -7.07 8.58
CA ALA A 96 2.78 -6.48 9.90
C ALA A 96 3.35 -7.52 10.89
N ARG A 97 2.81 -8.74 10.87
CA ARG A 97 3.31 -9.85 11.71
C ARG A 97 4.76 -10.18 11.37
N SER A 98 5.10 -10.28 10.09
CA SER A 98 6.48 -10.53 9.66
C SER A 98 7.45 -9.39 10.03
N ALA A 99 6.99 -8.13 9.97
CA ALA A 99 7.84 -6.97 10.21
C ALA A 99 8.05 -6.65 11.70
N PHE A 100 7.03 -6.87 12.54
CA PHE A 100 7.00 -6.35 13.91
C PHE A 100 6.74 -7.42 14.97
N GLY A 101 6.29 -8.61 14.57
CA GLY A 101 5.89 -9.68 15.48
C GLY A 101 4.41 -9.63 15.88
N SER A 102 3.84 -10.79 16.20
CA SER A 102 2.38 -10.95 16.40
C SER A 102 1.80 -10.19 17.59
N SER A 103 2.62 -9.81 18.58
CA SER A 103 2.19 -9.08 19.77
C SER A 103 2.28 -7.55 19.62
N ASP A 104 2.77 -7.05 18.48
CA ASP A 104 2.88 -5.61 18.23
C ASP A 104 1.50 -4.96 18.12
N GLU A 105 1.34 -3.76 18.68
CA GLU A 105 0.08 -3.01 18.66
C GLU A 105 -0.45 -2.77 17.23
N ARG A 106 0.45 -2.56 16.25
CA ARG A 106 0.07 -2.38 14.85
C ARG A 106 -0.63 -3.61 14.29
N VAL A 107 -0.20 -4.81 14.68
CA VAL A 107 -0.86 -6.07 14.26
C VAL A 107 -2.28 -6.12 14.82
N GLN A 108 -2.47 -5.76 16.09
CA GLN A 108 -3.80 -5.72 16.71
C GLN A 108 -4.70 -4.65 16.10
N ASN A 109 -4.14 -3.49 15.77
CA ASN A 109 -4.88 -2.42 15.10
C ASN A 109 -5.40 -2.86 13.73
N VAL A 110 -4.59 -3.57 12.93
CA VAL A 110 -5.05 -4.12 11.64
C VAL A 110 -6.11 -5.20 11.85
N GLN A 111 -5.99 -6.06 12.87
CA GLN A 111 -7.00 -7.08 13.17
C GLN A 111 -8.36 -6.45 13.52
N ASN A 112 -8.37 -5.47 14.42
CA ASN A 112 -9.57 -4.72 14.79
C ASN A 112 -10.19 -3.98 13.59
N TYR A 113 -9.35 -3.48 12.70
CA TYR A 113 -9.78 -2.83 11.47
C TYR A 113 -10.48 -3.83 10.52
N ILE A 114 -9.91 -5.02 10.31
CA ILE A 114 -10.54 -6.10 9.52
C ILE A 114 -11.92 -6.46 10.10
N ASP A 115 -12.02 -6.62 11.42
CA ASP A 115 -13.29 -6.97 12.08
C ASP A 115 -14.33 -5.86 11.92
N THR A 116 -13.90 -4.60 11.86
CA THR A 116 -14.78 -3.46 11.58
C THR A 116 -15.29 -3.47 10.15
N LEU A 117 -14.41 -3.70 9.16
CA LEU A 117 -14.79 -3.78 7.75
C LEU A 117 -15.82 -4.91 7.50
N ARG A 118 -15.63 -6.07 8.14
CA ARG A 118 -16.55 -7.21 8.01
C ARG A 118 -17.95 -6.96 8.58
N ARG A 119 -18.12 -5.97 9.45
CA ARG A 119 -19.46 -5.56 9.94
C ARG A 119 -20.23 -4.69 8.94
N HIS A 120 -19.56 -4.20 7.90
CA HIS A 120 -20.17 -3.40 6.83
C HIS A 120 -20.53 -4.23 5.58
N GLN A 121 -20.29 -5.54 5.60
CA GLN A 121 -20.72 -6.52 4.59
C GLN A 121 -22.12 -7.05 4.94
#